data_AF-A0A933FN23-F1
#
_entry.id   AF-A0A933FN23-F1
#
_cell.length_a   1.000
_cell.length_b   1.000
_cell.length_c   1.000
_cell.angle_alpha   90.00
_cell.angle_beta   90.00
_cell.angle_gamma   90.00
#
_symmetry.space_group_name_H-M   'P 1'
#
loop_
_entity.id
_entity.type
_entity.pdbx_description
1 polymer ?
#
loop_
_entity_poly.entity_id
_entity_poly.type
_entity_poly.pdbx_seq_one_letter_code
_entity_poly.pdbx_strand_id
1 'polypeptide(L)'
;YRQLGFDVIGMTNLQEAKLAREAELCYATVAMVTDYDCWHPEHDAVTGQQVMEYLTRNIENVQGVIREAVPRVPVERACKCGAALAHAIVTEPQKIPAATRRRLRPLIGKYLR
;
A
#
# COMPACT_ATOMS: atom_id res chain seq x y z
N TYR A 1 -19.50 -5.12 5.41
CA TYR A 1 -18.36 -5.47 4.53
C TYR A 1 -18.66 -6.64 3.60
N ARG A 2 -19.12 -7.81 4.10
CA ARG A 2 -19.43 -8.97 3.25
C ARG A 2 -20.47 -8.71 2.16
N GLN A 3 -21.55 -7.99 2.46
CA GLN A 3 -22.56 -7.59 1.46
C GLN A 3 -22.01 -6.66 0.36
N LEU A 4 -20.85 -6.02 0.59
CA LEU A 4 -20.16 -5.18 -0.40
C LEU A 4 -19.13 -5.97 -1.23
N GLY A 5 -19.00 -7.30 -1.01
CA GLY A 5 -18.08 -8.15 -1.75
C GLY A 5 -16.61 -7.99 -1.35
N PHE A 6 -16.31 -7.54 -0.13
CA PHE A 6 -14.93 -7.49 0.37
C PHE A 6 -14.50 -8.82 1.00
N ASP A 7 -13.30 -9.27 0.64
CA ASP A 7 -12.77 -10.57 1.06
C ASP A 7 -11.89 -10.51 2.32
N VAL A 8 -11.14 -9.41 2.49
CA VAL A 8 -10.21 -9.22 3.61
C VAL A 8 -10.41 -7.84 4.26
N ILE A 9 -10.11 -7.74 5.55
CA ILE A 9 -10.16 -6.51 6.32
C ILE A 9 -8.81 -6.23 6.98
N GLY A 10 -8.42 -4.95 6.99
CA GLY A 10 -7.18 -4.49 7.60
C GLY A 10 -7.23 -2.98 7.85
N MET A 11 -6.28 -2.46 8.63
CA MET A 11 -6.32 -1.08 9.14
C MET A 11 -5.23 -0.16 8.57
N THR A 12 -4.33 -0.66 7.71
CA THR A 12 -3.07 0.04 7.37
C THR A 12 -2.91 0.42 5.90
N ASN A 13 -3.42 -0.37 4.94
CA ASN A 13 -3.03 -0.20 3.53
C ASN A 13 -3.66 1.01 2.81
N LEU A 14 -4.82 1.53 3.25
CA LEU A 14 -5.55 2.52 2.45
C LEU A 14 -4.75 3.82 2.24
N GLN A 15 -4.24 4.42 3.32
CA GLN A 15 -3.49 5.67 3.22
C GLN A 15 -2.08 5.42 2.65
N GLU A 16 -1.48 4.27 2.96
CA GLU A 16 -0.18 3.87 2.43
C GLU A 16 -0.21 3.72 0.90
N ALA A 17 -1.22 3.03 0.35
CA ALA A 17 -1.37 2.84 -1.08
C ALA A 17 -1.60 4.16 -1.83
N LYS A 18 -2.37 5.10 -1.24
CA LYS A 18 -2.58 6.43 -1.80
C LYS A 18 -1.29 7.24 -1.86
N LEU A 19 -0.54 7.28 -0.75
CA LEU A 19 0.73 8.00 -0.68
C LEU A 19 1.80 7.37 -1.59
N ALA A 20 1.86 6.04 -1.69
CA ALA A 20 2.74 5.34 -2.61
C ALA A 20 2.41 5.69 -4.07
N ARG A 21 1.12 5.83 -4.41
CA ARG A 21 0.69 6.27 -5.74
C ARG A 21 1.08 7.72 -6.02
N GLU A 22 0.90 8.62 -5.06
CA GLU A 22 1.37 10.01 -5.18
C GLU A 22 2.89 10.09 -5.30
N ALA A 23 3.62 9.18 -4.66
CA ALA A 23 5.08 9.07 -4.79
C ALA A 23 5.53 8.29 -6.04
N GLU A 24 4.60 7.86 -6.89
CA GLU A 24 4.86 7.12 -8.13
C GLU A 24 5.67 5.83 -7.94
N LEU A 25 5.44 5.19 -6.79
CA LEU A 25 5.98 3.89 -6.42
C LEU A 25 5.07 2.77 -6.93
N CYS A 26 5.67 1.66 -7.34
CA CYS A 26 4.93 0.42 -7.56
C CYS A 26 4.58 -0.17 -6.19
N TYR A 27 3.29 -0.26 -5.88
CA TYR A 27 2.81 -0.72 -4.58
C TYR A 27 1.94 -1.97 -4.75
N ALA A 28 2.20 -2.98 -3.92
CA ALA A 28 1.43 -4.21 -3.83
C ALA A 28 1.33 -4.63 -2.37
N THR A 29 0.25 -5.32 -2.01
CA THR A 29 -0.02 -5.80 -0.65
C THR A 29 0.00 -7.32 -0.63
N VAL A 30 0.72 -7.88 0.34
CA VAL A 30 0.59 -9.29 0.73
C VAL A 30 -0.23 -9.33 2.02
N ALA A 31 -1.53 -9.60 1.89
CA ALA A 31 -2.43 -9.69 3.04
C ALA A 31 -2.32 -11.09 3.66
N MET A 32 -1.94 -11.15 4.94
CA MET A 32 -1.85 -12.40 5.70
C MET A 32 -3.11 -12.56 6.54
N VAL A 33 -3.91 -13.58 6.25
CA VAL A 33 -5.13 -13.87 7.01
C VAL A 33 -4.71 -14.40 8.39
N THR A 34 -5.15 -13.72 9.45
CA THR A 34 -4.90 -14.10 10.85
C THR A 34 -6.11 -14.77 11.49
N ASP A 35 -7.31 -14.42 11.03
CA ASP A 35 -8.58 -14.84 11.61
C ASP A 35 -9.73 -14.54 10.64
N TYR A 36 -10.94 -14.91 11.03
CA TYR A 36 -12.16 -14.73 10.23
C TYR A 36 -12.98 -13.50 10.67
N ASP A 37 -12.37 -12.52 11.35
CA ASP A 37 -13.08 -11.39 11.95
C ASP A 37 -14.22 -11.88 12.89
N CYS A 38 -15.14 -11.02 13.30
CA CYS A 38 -16.20 -11.37 14.26
C CYS A 38 -17.45 -12.05 13.64
N TRP A 39 -17.44 -12.35 12.34
CA TRP A 39 -18.65 -12.80 11.64
C TRP A 39 -18.83 -14.32 11.59
N HIS A 40 -17.79 -15.09 11.90
CA HIS A 40 -17.82 -16.55 11.76
C HIS A 40 -18.50 -17.20 12.98
N PRO A 41 -19.63 -17.90 12.80
CA PRO A 41 -20.48 -18.34 13.91
C PRO A 41 -19.86 -19.42 14.80
N GLU A 42 -18.85 -20.13 14.31
CA GLU A 42 -18.11 -21.17 15.08
C GLU A 42 -16.74 -20.68 15.58
N HIS A 43 -16.44 -19.39 15.44
CA HIS A 43 -15.17 -18.81 15.88
C HIS A 43 -15.42 -17.73 16.92
N ASP A 44 -14.71 -17.82 18.05
CA ASP A 44 -14.78 -16.80 19.10
C ASP A 44 -14.37 -15.41 18.55
N ALA A 45 -14.92 -14.35 19.17
CA ALA A 45 -14.53 -12.98 18.86
C ALA A 45 -13.01 -12.81 18.94
N VAL A 46 -12.44 -12.12 17.96
CA VAL A 46 -10.98 -11.96 17.81
C VAL A 46 -10.34 -11.42 19.09
N THR A 47 -9.36 -12.15 19.61
CA THR A 47 -8.49 -11.67 20.69
C THR A 47 -7.14 -11.22 20.13
N GLY A 48 -6.54 -10.18 20.71
CA GLY A 48 -5.22 -9.72 20.27
C GLY A 48 -4.13 -10.79 20.35
N GLN A 49 -4.27 -11.75 21.28
CA GLN A 49 -3.33 -12.86 21.42
C GLN A 49 -3.39 -13.85 20.25
N GLN A 50 -4.59 -14.22 19.80
CA GLN A 50 -4.77 -15.09 18.63
C GLN A 50 -4.19 -14.46 17.36
N VAL A 51 -4.41 -13.15 17.18
CA VAL A 51 -3.84 -12.40 16.03
C VAL A 51 -2.31 -12.47 16.05
N MET A 52 -1.69 -12.25 17.21
CA MET A 52 -0.23 -12.31 17.33
C MET A 52 0.33 -13.71 17.06
N GLU A 53 -0.32 -14.76 17.53
CA GLU A 53 0.11 -16.14 17.29
C GLU A 53 0.10 -16.51 15.80
N TYR A 54 -1.01 -16.23 15.10
CA TYR A 54 -1.09 -16.49 13.66
C TYR A 54 -0.19 -15.55 12.86
N LEU A 55 -0.02 -14.31 13.29
CA LEU A 55 0.92 -13.38 12.67
C LEU A 55 2.34 -13.94 12.75
N THR A 56 2.80 -14.41 13.91
CA THR A 56 4.13 -15.02 14.06
C THR A 56 4.31 -16.24 13.16
N ARG A 57 3.30 -17.12 13.07
CA ARG A 57 3.32 -18.27 12.15
C ARG A 57 3.41 -17.86 10.68
N ASN A 58 2.75 -16.76 10.31
CA ASN A 58 2.74 -16.27 8.93
C ASN A 58 4.06 -15.58 8.52
N ILE A 59 4.93 -15.22 9.48
CA ILE A 59 6.22 -14.55 9.18
C ILE A 59 7.09 -15.40 8.25
N GLU A 60 7.20 -16.70 8.48
CA GLU A 60 8.06 -17.57 7.66
C GLU A 60 7.54 -17.64 6.21
N ASN A 61 6.21 -17.74 6.05
CA ASN A 61 5.56 -17.76 4.75
C ASN A 61 5.80 -16.46 3.98
N VAL A 62 5.58 -15.30 4.61
CA VAL A 62 5.77 -14.01 3.92
C VAL A 62 7.23 -13.76 3.59
N GLN A 63 8.17 -14.17 4.45
CA GLN A 63 9.59 -14.11 4.14
C GLN A 63 9.92 -14.97 2.92
N GLY A 64 9.36 -16.18 2.81
CA GLY A 64 9.50 -17.04 1.63
C GLY A 64 8.97 -16.36 0.37
N VAL A 65 7.76 -15.79 0.44
CA VAL A 65 7.17 -15.04 -0.68
C VAL A 65 8.05 -13.87 -1.10
N ILE A 66 8.56 -13.07 -0.17
CA ILE A 66 9.42 -11.92 -0.48
C ILE A 66 10.74 -12.37 -1.12
N ARG A 67 11.38 -13.42 -0.57
CA ARG A 67 12.64 -13.95 -1.12
C ARG A 67 12.48 -14.42 -2.56
N GLU A 68 11.34 -15.03 -2.90
CA GLU A 68 11.06 -15.49 -4.25
C GLU A 68 10.59 -14.37 -5.19
N ALA A 69 9.81 -13.42 -4.68
CA ALA A 69 9.22 -12.36 -5.49
C ALA A 69 10.23 -11.27 -5.87
N VAL A 70 11.05 -10.81 -4.92
CA VAL A 70 11.96 -9.66 -5.13
C VAL A 70 12.94 -9.87 -6.31
N PRO A 71 13.62 -11.03 -6.46
CA PRO A 71 14.50 -11.26 -7.60
C PRO A 71 13.79 -11.29 -8.96
N ARG A 72 12.47 -11.54 -8.98
CA ARG A 72 11.65 -11.58 -10.19
C ARG A 72 11.10 -10.22 -10.59
N VAL A 73 11.25 -9.20 -9.75
CA VAL A 73 10.84 -7.84 -10.08
C VAL A 73 11.80 -7.27 -11.12
N PRO A 74 11.33 -6.86 -12.31
CA PRO A 74 12.21 -6.32 -13.34
C PRO A 74 12.83 -5.00 -12.87
N VAL A 75 14.11 -4.81 -13.19
CA VAL A 75 14.84 -3.57 -12.88
C VAL A 75 14.22 -2.38 -13.63
N GLU A 76 13.85 -2.60 -14.90
CA GLU A 76 13.15 -1.60 -15.70
C GLU A 76 11.64 -1.67 -15.48
N ARG A 77 11.04 -0.50 -15.27
CA ARG A 77 9.60 -0.39 -15.05
C ARG A 77 8.87 -0.19 -16.38
N ALA A 78 8.05 -1.17 -16.76
CA ALA A 78 7.13 -1.04 -17.90
C ALA A 78 5.73 -0.51 -17.51
N CYS A 79 5.44 -0.40 -16.21
CA CYS A 79 4.13 0.03 -15.71
C CYS A 79 3.95 1.57 -15.73
N LYS A 80 2.69 2.01 -15.63
CA LYS A 80 2.32 3.44 -15.60
C LYS A 80 2.54 4.13 -14.25
N CYS A 81 2.91 3.40 -13.20
CA CYS A 81 3.03 3.95 -11.83
C CYS A 81 4.03 5.10 -11.75
N GLY A 82 5.14 5.02 -12.50
CA GLY A 82 6.20 6.03 -12.53
C GLY A 82 5.82 7.39 -13.15
N ALA A 83 4.61 7.51 -13.69
CA ALA A 83 4.07 8.74 -14.28
C ALA A 83 2.67 9.10 -13.74
N ALA A 84 2.24 8.50 -12.63
CA ALA A 84 0.90 8.69 -12.09
C ALA A 84 0.58 10.16 -11.74
N LEU A 85 1.58 10.99 -11.42
CA LEU A 85 1.38 12.40 -11.09
C LEU A 85 1.30 13.32 -12.32
N ALA A 86 1.68 12.85 -13.51
CA ALA A 86 1.90 13.69 -14.69
C ALA A 86 0.71 14.59 -15.06
N HIS A 87 -0.51 14.14 -14.80
CA HIS A 87 -1.75 14.88 -15.08
C HIS A 87 -2.63 15.06 -13.83
N ALA A 88 -2.10 14.76 -12.65
CA ALA A 88 -2.87 14.83 -11.39
C ALA A 88 -2.65 16.15 -10.64
N ILE A 89 -1.64 16.95 -11.02
CA ILE A 89 -1.38 18.26 -10.41
C ILE A 89 -2.29 19.30 -11.07
N VAL A 90 -3.35 19.70 -10.36
CA VAL A 90 -4.31 20.71 -10.83
C VAL A 90 -3.86 22.14 -10.48
N THR A 91 -3.04 22.29 -9.44
CA THR A 91 -2.57 23.60 -9.00
C THR A 91 -1.65 24.22 -10.05
N GLU A 92 -2.00 25.42 -10.50
CA GLU A 92 -1.18 26.19 -11.44
C GLU A 92 0.25 26.38 -10.90
N PRO A 93 1.31 26.03 -11.67
CA PRO A 93 2.68 26.02 -11.15
C PRO A 93 3.16 27.33 -10.52
N GLN A 94 2.72 28.47 -11.06
CA GLN A 94 3.09 29.81 -10.57
C GLN A 94 2.44 30.15 -9.22
N LYS A 95 1.32 29.51 -8.88
CA LYS A 95 0.60 29.72 -7.62
C LYS A 95 1.10 28.82 -6.49
N ILE A 96 2.01 27.89 -6.77
CA ILE A 96 2.57 26.99 -5.76
C ILE A 96 3.60 27.75 -4.91
N PRO A 97 3.38 27.93 -3.60
CA PRO A 97 4.33 28.65 -2.74
C PRO A 97 5.71 28.01 -2.73
N ALA A 98 6.76 28.82 -2.64
CA ALA A 98 8.15 28.35 -2.64
C ALA A 98 8.44 27.32 -1.52
N ALA A 99 7.83 27.50 -0.34
CA ALA A 99 7.94 26.56 0.77
C ALA A 99 7.33 25.18 0.42
N THR A 100 6.15 25.15 -0.21
CA THR A 100 5.49 23.92 -0.65
C THR A 100 6.28 23.23 -1.76
N ARG A 101 6.79 24.00 -2.74
CA ARG A 101 7.65 23.49 -3.81
C ARG A 101 8.90 22.81 -3.28
N ARG A 102 9.55 23.41 -2.28
CA ARG A 102 10.72 22.81 -1.60
C ARG A 102 10.35 21.52 -0.86
N ARG A 103 9.24 21.54 -0.11
CA ARG A 103 8.77 20.39 0.68
C ARG A 103 8.40 19.19 -0.19
N LEU A 104 7.69 19.41 -1.29
CA LEU A 104 7.20 18.36 -2.17
C LEU A 104 8.14 18.02 -3.33
N ARG A 105 9.32 18.67 -3.40
CA ARG A 105 10.32 18.45 -4.45
C ARG A 105 10.61 16.97 -4.76
N PRO A 106 10.72 16.05 -3.78
CA PRO A 106 10.95 14.63 -4.07
C PRO A 106 9.84 13.96 -4.88
N LEU A 107 8.61 14.46 -4.78
CA LEU A 107 7.42 13.88 -5.42
C LEU A 107 7.11 14.59 -6.75
N ILE A 108 7.02 15.91 -6.72
CA ILE A 108 6.51 16.71 -7.86
C ILE A 108 7.61 17.45 -8.64
N GLY A 109 8.87 17.39 -8.17
CA GLY A 109 9.96 18.22 -8.71
C GLY A 109 10.20 18.03 -10.20
N LYS A 110 10.00 16.83 -10.75
CA LYS A 110 10.16 16.55 -12.17
C LYS A 110 9.09 17.20 -13.07
N TYR A 111 7.95 17.60 -12.49
CA TYR A 111 6.82 18.21 -13.19
C TYR A 111 6.76 19.74 -13.07
N LEU A 112 7.44 20.32 -12.08
CA LEU A 112 7.39 21.75 -11.79
C LEU A 112 8.65 22.49 -12.27
N ARG A 113 9.07 22.25 -13.52
CA ARG A 113 10.18 23.00 -14.12
C ARG A 113 9.87 24.48 -14.25
#